data_AF-A0A839JF50-F1
#
_entry.id   AF-A0A839JF50-F1
#
_cell.length_a   1.000
_cell.length_b   1.000
_cell.length_c   1.000
_cell.angle_alpha   90.00
_cell.angle_beta   90.00
_cell.angle_gamma   90.00
#
_symmetry.space_group_name_H-M   'P 1'
#
loop_
_entity.id
_entity.type
_entity.pdbx_description
1 polymer ?
#
loop_
_entity_poly.entity_id
_entity_poly.type
_entity_poly.pdbx_seq_one_letter_code
_entity_poly.pdbx_strand_id
1 'polypeptide(L)'
;MTTTHPLRRTPIVTLAAVADLVTLGSTSRAAELRAARARRLHAEASAHAAAELELMRATEAERFAVACAAPFRERVGLELATATREGRRAPLLQLMALPGPVGRWRTALDHEFDVTDAVSAETFVTTRSALAHSLAPRSASCATLLAAECLHVATVAAGVGYWTRAEALAAAAPLTDLLIGLHGSWGSFAESFLAGEQSCGRPDDVRHVVFAQVVARLLSDPRSPWLEVSWPDAEAA
;
A
#
# COMPACT_ATOMS: atom_id res chain seq x y z
N MET A 1 65.01 56.48 -1.28
CA MET A 1 63.59 56.27 -0.93
C MET A 1 63.30 54.79 -1.02
N THR A 2 63.23 54.10 0.12
CA THR A 2 62.95 52.65 0.18
C THR A 2 61.71 52.48 1.04
N THR A 3 60.58 52.20 0.39
CA THR A 3 59.28 51.94 1.02
C THR A 3 59.20 50.48 1.46
N THR A 4 59.05 50.26 2.76
CA THR A 4 58.84 48.95 3.38
C THR A 4 57.34 48.64 3.38
N HIS A 5 56.93 47.57 2.70
CA HIS A 5 55.56 47.03 2.79
C HIS A 5 55.46 46.08 4.00
N PRO A 6 54.41 46.16 4.85
CA PRO A 6 54.22 45.21 5.94
C PRO A 6 53.65 43.89 5.42
N LEU A 7 54.32 42.79 5.76
CA LEU A 7 53.85 41.42 5.53
C LEU A 7 52.55 41.17 6.31
N ARG A 8 51.46 40.88 5.60
CA ARG A 8 50.24 40.32 6.19
C ARG A 8 50.57 39.00 6.89
N ARG A 9 50.35 38.93 8.20
CA ARG A 9 50.40 37.67 8.95
C ARG A 9 49.16 36.83 8.62
N THR A 10 49.36 35.71 7.94
CA THR A 10 48.38 34.63 7.83
C THR A 10 48.24 33.95 9.20
N PRO A 11 47.02 33.72 9.73
CA PRO A 11 46.85 33.03 10.99
C PRO A 11 47.24 31.55 10.86
N ILE A 12 48.12 31.09 11.76
CA ILE A 12 48.46 29.68 11.91
C ILE A 12 47.30 29.03 12.66
N VAL A 13 46.50 28.22 11.96
CA VAL A 13 45.50 27.37 12.59
C VAL A 13 46.24 26.23 13.31
N THR A 14 46.06 26.12 14.63
CA THR A 14 46.70 25.09 15.45
C THR A 14 46.01 23.74 15.30
N LEU A 15 46.77 22.65 15.42
CA LEU A 15 46.25 21.27 15.32
C LEU A 15 45.09 20.98 16.29
N ALA A 16 45.11 21.61 17.48
CA ALA A 16 44.05 21.53 18.47
C ALA A 16 42.73 22.18 17.99
N ALA A 17 42.80 23.33 17.33
CA ALA A 17 41.61 24.00 16.77
C ALA A 17 40.97 23.17 15.65
N VAL A 18 41.78 22.44 14.87
CA VAL A 18 41.28 21.50 13.85
C VAL A 18 40.58 20.30 14.50
N ALA A 19 41.15 19.74 15.58
CA ALA A 19 40.55 18.62 16.31
C ALA A 19 39.20 18.99 16.97
N ASP A 20 39.10 20.19 17.53
CA ASP A 20 37.87 20.72 18.11
C ASP A 20 36.78 20.93 17.04
N LEU A 21 37.14 21.49 15.88
CA LEU A 21 36.24 21.67 14.73
C LEU A 21 35.70 20.33 14.19
N VAL A 22 36.54 19.31 14.09
CA VAL A 22 36.12 17.95 13.67
C VAL A 22 35.16 17.33 14.68
N THR A 23 35.43 17.49 15.98
CA THR A 23 34.59 16.96 17.06
C THR A 23 33.23 17.68 17.11
N LEU A 24 33.20 19.01 17.00
CA LEU A 24 31.99 19.83 16.86
C LEU A 24 31.18 19.46 15.62
N GLY A 25 31.83 19.23 14.47
CA GLY A 25 31.18 18.78 13.25
C GLY A 25 30.53 17.38 13.38
N SER A 26 31.21 16.46 14.05
CA SER A 26 30.70 15.10 14.29
C SER A 26 29.49 15.07 15.23
N THR A 27 29.50 15.93 16.26
CA THR A 27 28.41 16.04 17.24
C THR A 27 27.19 16.76 16.66
N SER A 28 27.39 17.82 15.85
CA SER A 28 26.32 18.47 15.10
C SER A 28 25.62 17.49 14.15
N ARG A 29 26.40 16.73 13.36
CA ARG A 29 25.84 15.74 12.43
C ARG A 29 25.08 14.63 13.15
N ALA A 30 25.58 14.15 14.29
CA ALA A 30 24.87 13.18 15.11
C ALA A 30 23.56 13.74 15.70
N ALA A 31 23.56 15.01 16.14
CA ALA A 31 22.36 15.69 16.62
C ALA A 31 21.32 15.88 15.51
N GLU A 32 21.75 16.30 14.31
CA GLU A 32 20.90 16.45 13.12
C GLU A 32 20.24 15.13 12.70
N LEU A 33 21.00 14.03 12.70
CA LEU A 33 20.47 12.69 12.39
C LEU A 33 19.45 12.22 13.43
N ARG A 34 19.70 12.46 14.72
CA ARG A 34 18.73 12.15 15.79
C ARG A 34 17.46 12.99 15.64
N ALA A 35 17.59 14.29 15.37
CA ALA A 35 16.44 15.16 15.15
C ALA A 35 15.65 14.78 13.89
N ALA A 36 16.32 14.41 12.79
CA ALA A 36 15.68 13.90 11.60
C ALA A 36 14.92 12.59 11.86
N ARG A 37 15.51 11.65 12.61
CA ARG A 37 14.85 10.40 13.01
C ARG A 37 13.64 10.66 13.90
N ALA A 38 13.76 11.54 14.89
CA ALA A 38 12.66 11.91 15.78
C ALA A 38 11.48 12.54 15.01
N ARG A 39 11.77 13.45 14.08
CA ARG A 39 10.75 14.04 13.20
C ARG A 39 10.05 13.00 12.34
N ARG A 40 10.81 12.05 11.78
CA ARG A 40 10.26 10.96 10.98
C ARG A 40 9.33 10.06 11.79
N LEU A 41 9.77 9.62 12.98
CA LEU A 41 8.95 8.78 13.86
C LEU A 41 7.67 9.51 14.30
N HIS A 42 7.75 10.81 14.61
CA HIS A 42 6.59 11.61 14.95
C HIS A 42 5.60 11.76 13.77
N ALA A 43 6.12 11.93 12.55
CA ALA A 43 5.30 11.98 11.35
C ALA A 43 4.61 10.63 11.07
N GLU A 44 5.33 9.52 11.21
CA GLU A 44 4.79 8.16 11.07
C GLU A 44 3.68 7.89 12.11
N ALA A 45 3.90 8.26 13.38
CA ALA A 45 2.90 8.11 14.43
C ALA A 45 1.65 8.99 14.19
N SER A 46 1.84 10.24 13.78
CA SER A 46 0.74 11.15 13.44
C SER A 46 -0.07 10.64 12.23
N ALA A 47 0.60 10.12 11.21
CA ALA A 47 -0.05 9.53 10.05
C ALA A 47 -0.85 8.27 10.42
N HIS A 48 -0.30 7.41 11.28
CA HIS A 48 -1.02 6.24 11.79
C HIS A 48 -2.27 6.63 12.60
N ALA A 49 -2.15 7.61 13.50
CA ALA A 49 -3.29 8.12 14.27
C ALA A 49 -4.39 8.72 13.36
N ALA A 50 -4.00 9.43 12.30
CA ALA A 50 -4.95 9.94 11.31
C ALA A 50 -5.65 8.80 10.56
N ALA A 51 -4.94 7.74 10.20
CA ALA A 51 -5.52 6.56 9.55
C ALA A 51 -6.51 5.82 10.48
N GLU A 52 -6.21 5.69 11.78
CA GLU A 52 -7.18 5.13 12.73
C GLU A 52 -8.46 5.98 12.85
N LEU A 53 -8.31 7.31 12.85
CA LEU A 53 -9.47 8.22 12.85
C LEU A 53 -10.30 8.11 11.58
N GLU A 54 -9.65 7.95 10.42
CA GLU A 54 -10.33 7.74 9.15
C GLU A 54 -11.03 6.37 9.11
N LEU A 55 -10.39 5.32 9.64
CA LEU A 55 -10.97 3.98 9.71
C LEU A 55 -12.29 3.96 10.50
N MET A 56 -12.39 4.73 11.58
CA MET A 56 -13.65 4.89 12.34
C MET A 56 -14.78 5.52 11.52
N ARG A 57 -14.48 6.18 10.40
CA ARG A 57 -15.45 6.82 9.50
C ARG A 57 -15.64 6.05 8.19
N ALA A 58 -14.84 5.01 7.96
CA ALA A 58 -14.91 4.22 6.75
C ALA A 58 -16.17 3.37 6.72
N THR A 59 -16.81 3.31 5.56
CA THR A 59 -17.98 2.46 5.37
C THR A 59 -17.57 0.99 5.31
N GLU A 60 -18.49 0.09 5.65
CA GLU A 60 -18.25 -1.35 5.50
C GLU A 60 -17.94 -1.73 4.05
N ALA A 61 -18.64 -1.11 3.09
CA ALA A 61 -18.39 -1.31 1.66
C ALA A 61 -16.94 -0.98 1.26
N GLU A 62 -16.38 0.11 1.76
CA GLU A 62 -14.98 0.42 1.51
C GLU A 62 -14.04 -0.58 2.16
N ARG A 63 -14.25 -0.85 3.45
CA ARG A 63 -13.39 -1.76 4.20
C ARG A 63 -13.35 -3.13 3.54
N PHE A 64 -14.51 -3.62 3.08
CA PHE A 64 -14.63 -4.87 2.35
C PHE A 64 -13.95 -4.82 0.97
N ALA A 65 -14.21 -3.80 0.15
CA ALA A 65 -13.56 -3.63 -1.15
C ALA A 65 -12.02 -3.58 -1.05
N VAL A 66 -11.50 -2.85 -0.06
CA VAL A 66 -10.05 -2.77 0.21
C VAL A 66 -9.51 -4.09 0.75
N ALA A 67 -10.26 -4.80 1.59
CA ALA A 67 -9.88 -6.12 2.10
C ALA A 67 -9.80 -7.17 0.98
N CYS A 68 -10.71 -7.16 0.00
CA CYS A 68 -10.61 -7.99 -1.20
C CYS A 68 -9.38 -7.65 -2.05
N ALA A 69 -8.94 -6.38 -2.05
CA ALA A 69 -7.72 -5.93 -2.71
C ALA A 69 -6.43 -6.15 -1.88
N ALA A 70 -6.55 -6.63 -0.64
CA ALA A 70 -5.43 -6.72 0.30
C ALA A 70 -4.23 -7.55 -0.21
N PRO A 71 -4.39 -8.67 -0.96
CA PRO A 71 -3.26 -9.41 -1.49
C PRO A 71 -2.33 -8.56 -2.35
N PHE A 72 -2.89 -7.73 -3.23
CA PHE A 72 -2.10 -6.81 -4.06
C PHE A 72 -1.53 -5.65 -3.25
N ARG A 73 -2.34 -5.06 -2.34
CA ARG A 73 -1.92 -3.93 -1.52
C ARG A 73 -0.77 -4.30 -0.58
N GLU A 74 -0.79 -5.49 0.01
CA GLU A 74 0.28 -5.93 0.91
C GLU A 74 1.59 -6.18 0.16
N ARG A 75 1.55 -6.69 -1.08
CA ARG A 75 2.76 -6.89 -1.89
C ARG A 75 3.49 -5.57 -2.19
N VAL A 76 2.76 -4.47 -2.36
CA VAL A 76 3.34 -3.14 -2.69
C VAL A 76 3.63 -2.33 -1.42
N GLY A 77 2.68 -2.31 -0.49
CA GLY A 77 2.67 -1.46 0.69
C GLY A 77 3.42 -2.04 1.89
N LEU A 78 3.42 -3.37 2.03
CA LEU A 78 3.96 -4.11 3.18
C LEU A 78 3.41 -3.59 4.53
N GLU A 79 2.16 -3.14 4.55
CA GLU A 79 1.56 -2.51 5.72
C GLU A 79 1.30 -3.53 6.83
N LEU A 80 0.79 -4.71 6.52
CA LEU A 80 0.63 -5.77 7.52
C LEU A 80 2.00 -6.18 8.06
N ALA A 81 3.02 -6.28 7.20
CA ALA A 81 4.36 -6.69 7.63
C ALA A 81 4.96 -5.67 8.61
N THR A 82 4.75 -4.39 8.29
CA THR A 82 5.17 -3.26 9.11
C THR A 82 4.41 -3.23 10.42
N ALA A 83 3.08 -3.37 10.39
CA ALA A 83 2.21 -3.38 11.57
C ALA A 83 2.55 -4.52 12.53
N THR A 84 2.82 -5.72 12.01
CA THR A 84 3.22 -6.88 12.82
C THR A 84 4.55 -6.67 13.51
N ARG A 85 5.56 -6.16 12.78
CA ARG A 85 6.87 -5.83 13.37
C ARG A 85 6.78 -4.74 14.43
N GLU A 86 5.87 -3.78 14.24
CA GLU A 86 5.71 -2.62 15.12
C GLU A 86 4.66 -2.84 16.23
N GLY A 87 4.01 -3.99 16.26
CA GLY A 87 3.00 -4.32 17.26
C GLY A 87 1.73 -3.48 17.19
N ARG A 88 1.46 -2.81 16.06
CA ARG A 88 0.31 -1.91 15.85
C ARG A 88 -0.75 -2.53 14.94
N ARG A 89 -1.90 -1.87 14.76
CA ARG A 89 -2.91 -2.23 13.76
C ARG A 89 -2.47 -1.80 12.35
N ALA A 90 -3.15 -2.34 11.34
CA ALA A 90 -2.91 -2.10 9.92
C ALA A 90 -4.09 -1.36 9.23
N PRO A 91 -4.47 -0.14 9.67
CA PRO A 91 -5.68 0.53 9.20
C PRO A 91 -5.69 0.82 7.70
N LEU A 92 -4.51 0.99 7.08
CA LEU A 92 -4.38 1.30 5.65
C LEU A 92 -4.69 0.10 4.72
N LEU A 93 -4.86 -1.10 5.29
CA LEU A 93 -5.40 -2.27 4.56
C LEU A 93 -6.94 -2.36 4.62
N GLN A 94 -7.60 -1.34 5.15
CA GLN A 94 -9.07 -1.20 5.18
C GLN A 94 -9.54 0.17 4.66
N LEU A 95 -8.61 0.98 4.15
CA LEU A 95 -8.86 2.33 3.64
C LEU A 95 -8.34 2.48 2.22
N MET A 96 -8.96 3.35 1.43
CA MET A 96 -8.41 3.73 0.12
C MET A 96 -7.08 4.48 0.25
N ALA A 97 -6.84 5.16 1.37
CA ALA A 97 -5.55 5.75 1.73
C ALA A 97 -4.40 4.71 1.65
N LEU A 98 -3.23 5.16 1.18
CA LEU A 98 -2.12 4.28 0.80
C LEU A 98 -0.94 4.42 1.78
N PRO A 99 -0.27 3.31 2.18
CA PRO A 99 0.94 3.38 2.96
C PRO A 99 2.13 3.85 2.11
N GLY A 100 2.98 4.68 2.70
CA GLY A 100 4.20 5.17 2.05
C GLY A 100 3.95 6.16 0.89
N PRO A 101 4.96 6.40 0.04
CA PRO A 101 4.87 7.42 -1.00
C PRO A 101 3.90 7.05 -2.13
N VAL A 102 3.00 7.98 -2.49
CA VAL A 102 2.05 7.83 -3.63
C VAL A 102 2.75 7.44 -4.94
N GLY A 103 3.96 7.95 -5.18
CA GLY A 103 4.74 7.63 -6.39
C GLY A 103 5.00 6.13 -6.56
N ARG A 104 5.21 5.38 -5.46
CA ARG A 104 5.36 3.91 -5.52
C ARG A 104 4.11 3.24 -6.08
N TRP A 105 2.94 3.70 -5.67
CA TRP A 105 1.67 3.14 -6.08
C TRP A 105 1.33 3.46 -7.53
N ARG A 106 1.67 4.68 -7.99
CA ARG A 106 1.57 5.03 -9.41
C ARG A 106 2.47 4.14 -10.27
N THR A 107 3.71 3.92 -9.84
CA THR A 107 4.65 2.99 -10.52
C THR A 107 4.10 1.56 -10.55
N ALA A 108 3.52 1.07 -9.45
CA ALA A 108 2.93 -0.27 -9.42
C ALA A 108 1.72 -0.39 -10.36
N LEU A 109 0.82 0.61 -10.37
CA LEU A 109 -0.32 0.64 -11.28
C LEU A 109 0.10 0.61 -12.75
N ASP A 110 1.12 1.41 -13.10
CA ASP A 110 1.66 1.46 -14.46
C ASP A 110 2.29 0.11 -14.86
N HIS A 111 3.28 -0.36 -14.11
CA HIS A 111 4.03 -1.57 -14.49
C HIS A 111 3.21 -2.86 -14.52
N GLU A 112 2.18 -2.99 -13.68
CA GLU A 112 1.47 -4.24 -13.50
C GLU A 112 0.12 -4.28 -14.20
N PHE A 113 -0.52 -3.12 -14.32
CA PHE A 113 -1.89 -2.99 -14.83
C PHE A 113 -2.00 -2.03 -16.02
N ASP A 114 -0.90 -1.39 -16.45
CA ASP A 114 -0.86 -0.39 -17.51
C ASP A 114 -1.79 0.81 -17.22
N VAL A 115 -1.93 1.18 -15.93
CA VAL A 115 -2.80 2.28 -15.46
C VAL A 115 -1.96 3.49 -15.06
N THR A 116 -2.09 4.59 -15.81
CA THR A 116 -1.29 5.81 -15.64
C THR A 116 -2.12 7.05 -15.31
N ASP A 117 -3.44 6.98 -15.44
CA ASP A 117 -4.39 8.08 -15.22
C ASP A 117 -5.81 7.56 -14.96
N ALA A 118 -6.79 8.48 -14.87
CA ALA A 118 -8.18 8.16 -14.61
C ALA A 118 -8.85 7.36 -15.75
N VAL A 119 -8.49 7.65 -17.01
CA VAL A 119 -9.10 7.03 -18.20
C VAL A 119 -8.61 5.59 -18.37
N SER A 120 -7.32 5.35 -18.19
CA SER A 120 -6.74 4.01 -18.19
C SER A 120 -7.26 3.17 -17.02
N ALA A 121 -7.47 3.76 -15.83
CA ALA A 121 -8.12 3.09 -14.70
C ALA A 121 -9.56 2.64 -15.04
N GLU A 122 -10.35 3.53 -15.66
CA GLU A 122 -11.73 3.24 -16.07
C GLU A 122 -11.79 2.14 -17.12
N THR A 123 -10.92 2.23 -18.13
CA THR A 123 -10.81 1.23 -19.19
C THR A 123 -10.43 -0.12 -18.61
N PHE A 124 -9.44 -0.17 -17.71
CA PHE A 124 -9.01 -1.39 -17.05
C PHE A 124 -10.16 -2.02 -16.25
N VAL A 125 -10.76 -1.26 -15.33
CA VAL A 125 -11.79 -1.77 -14.41
C VAL A 125 -13.03 -2.22 -15.19
N THR A 126 -13.50 -1.44 -16.15
CA THR A 126 -14.70 -1.78 -16.94
C THR A 126 -14.49 -3.06 -17.75
N THR A 127 -13.37 -3.15 -18.48
CA THR A 127 -13.08 -4.31 -19.34
C THR A 127 -12.88 -5.59 -18.52
N ARG A 128 -12.09 -5.52 -17.44
CA ARG A 128 -11.80 -6.67 -16.58
C ARG A 128 -13.01 -7.07 -15.74
N SER A 129 -13.83 -6.11 -15.29
CA SER A 129 -15.09 -6.41 -14.59
C SER A 129 -16.07 -7.17 -15.47
N ALA A 130 -16.27 -6.73 -16.72
CA ALA A 130 -17.10 -7.45 -17.68
C ALA A 130 -16.60 -8.88 -17.93
N LEU A 131 -15.28 -9.05 -18.05
CA LEU A 131 -14.67 -10.37 -18.18
C LEU A 131 -14.89 -11.23 -16.93
N ALA A 132 -14.70 -10.69 -15.72
CA ALA A 132 -14.92 -11.40 -14.46
C ALA A 132 -16.35 -11.95 -14.37
N HIS A 133 -17.36 -11.12 -14.65
CA HIS A 133 -18.76 -11.55 -14.67
C HIS A 133 -19.02 -12.62 -15.74
N SER A 134 -18.43 -12.50 -16.92
CA SER A 134 -18.58 -13.49 -18.00
C SER A 134 -17.93 -14.85 -17.71
N LEU A 135 -16.91 -14.87 -16.84
CA LEU A 135 -16.18 -16.07 -16.45
C LEU A 135 -16.75 -16.72 -15.20
N ALA A 136 -17.42 -15.98 -14.33
CA ALA A 136 -17.94 -16.48 -13.06
C ALA A 136 -18.72 -17.81 -13.16
N PRO A 137 -19.61 -18.03 -14.15
CA PRO A 137 -20.32 -19.31 -14.29
C PRO A 137 -19.45 -20.50 -14.70
N ARG A 138 -18.24 -20.24 -15.22
CA ARG A 138 -17.33 -21.25 -15.80
C ARG A 138 -16.07 -21.46 -14.98
N SER A 139 -15.63 -20.43 -14.25
CA SER A 139 -14.44 -20.45 -13.42
C SER A 139 -14.53 -19.39 -12.33
N ALA A 140 -14.94 -19.81 -11.13
CA ALA A 140 -14.98 -18.95 -9.95
C ALA A 140 -13.59 -18.38 -9.63
N SER A 141 -12.54 -19.19 -9.74
CA SER A 141 -11.15 -18.79 -9.45
C SER A 141 -10.67 -17.65 -10.36
N CYS A 142 -10.93 -17.74 -11.67
CA CYS A 142 -10.54 -16.67 -12.59
C CYS A 142 -11.36 -15.40 -12.40
N ALA A 143 -12.67 -15.53 -12.16
CA ALA A 143 -13.52 -14.38 -11.84
C ALA A 143 -13.06 -13.69 -10.54
N THR A 144 -12.66 -14.48 -9.53
CA THR A 144 -12.15 -13.99 -8.24
C THR A 144 -10.88 -13.16 -8.41
N LEU A 145 -9.89 -13.68 -9.16
CA LEU A 145 -8.66 -12.95 -9.43
C LEU A 145 -8.96 -11.62 -10.13
N LEU A 146 -9.72 -11.66 -11.23
CA LEU A 146 -10.03 -10.47 -12.02
C LEU A 146 -10.79 -9.42 -11.19
N ALA A 147 -11.75 -9.85 -10.37
CA ALA A 147 -12.48 -8.95 -9.49
C ALA A 147 -11.56 -8.33 -8.43
N ALA A 148 -10.66 -9.11 -7.83
CA ALA A 148 -9.67 -8.60 -6.87
C ALA A 148 -8.69 -7.60 -7.51
N GLU A 149 -8.26 -7.83 -8.76
CA GLU A 149 -7.44 -6.86 -9.51
C GLU A 149 -8.21 -5.57 -9.78
N CYS A 150 -9.47 -5.66 -10.21
CA CYS A 150 -10.30 -4.47 -10.42
C CYS A 150 -10.50 -3.68 -9.12
N LEU A 151 -10.77 -4.35 -7.99
CA LEU A 151 -10.90 -3.72 -6.68
C LEU A 151 -9.58 -3.08 -6.24
N HIS A 152 -8.45 -3.72 -6.52
CA HIS A 152 -7.14 -3.12 -6.30
C HIS A 152 -6.94 -1.85 -7.12
N VAL A 153 -7.15 -1.90 -8.44
CA VAL A 153 -6.99 -0.74 -9.31
C VAL A 153 -7.95 0.37 -8.91
N ALA A 154 -9.23 0.09 -8.65
CA ALA A 154 -10.21 1.08 -8.25
C ALA A 154 -9.84 1.78 -6.93
N THR A 155 -9.52 1.00 -5.90
CA THR A 155 -9.20 1.55 -4.56
C THR A 155 -7.86 2.27 -4.53
N VAL A 156 -6.87 1.84 -5.32
CA VAL A 156 -5.58 2.54 -5.45
C VAL A 156 -5.71 3.77 -6.34
N ALA A 157 -6.52 3.74 -7.41
CA ALA A 157 -6.82 4.91 -8.25
C ALA A 157 -7.38 6.07 -7.42
N ALA A 158 -8.26 5.78 -6.45
CA ALA A 158 -8.69 6.78 -5.47
C ALA A 158 -7.54 7.26 -4.59
N GLY A 159 -6.75 6.34 -4.04
CA GLY A 159 -5.62 6.67 -3.17
C GLY A 159 -4.51 7.49 -3.83
N VAL A 160 -4.29 7.34 -5.15
CA VAL A 160 -3.32 8.13 -5.92
C VAL A 160 -3.90 9.42 -6.51
N GLY A 161 -5.22 9.61 -6.41
CA GLY A 161 -5.94 10.80 -6.88
C GLY A 161 -6.34 10.77 -8.35
N TYR A 162 -6.45 9.60 -8.98
CA TYR A 162 -7.04 9.46 -10.32
C TYR A 162 -8.56 9.49 -10.26
N TRP A 163 -9.12 8.90 -9.20
CA TRP A 163 -10.55 8.90 -8.93
C TRP A 163 -10.86 9.53 -7.57
N THR A 164 -12.11 9.93 -7.40
CA THR A 164 -12.69 10.20 -6.10
C THR A 164 -13.02 8.88 -5.38
N ARG A 165 -13.16 8.94 -4.06
CA ARG A 165 -13.63 7.81 -3.24
C ARG A 165 -14.99 7.30 -3.69
N ALA A 166 -15.88 8.20 -4.11
CA ALA A 166 -17.22 7.84 -4.58
C ALA A 166 -17.18 7.05 -5.90
N GLU A 167 -16.37 7.49 -6.87
CA GLU A 167 -16.18 6.78 -8.14
C GLU A 167 -15.59 5.38 -7.93
N ALA A 168 -14.57 5.27 -7.08
CA ALA A 168 -13.97 3.97 -6.75
C ALA A 168 -14.97 3.03 -6.06
N LEU A 169 -15.81 3.53 -5.15
CA LEU A 169 -16.85 2.71 -4.51
C LEU A 169 -17.96 2.29 -5.48
N ALA A 170 -18.37 3.19 -6.39
CA ALA A 170 -19.34 2.86 -7.43
C ALA A 170 -18.82 1.76 -8.36
N ALA A 171 -17.54 1.83 -8.74
CA ALA A 171 -16.89 0.78 -9.54
C ALA A 171 -16.68 -0.54 -8.76
N ALA A 172 -16.48 -0.46 -7.44
CA ALA A 172 -16.26 -1.62 -6.58
C ALA A 172 -17.54 -2.43 -6.33
N ALA A 173 -18.70 -1.78 -6.21
CA ALA A 173 -19.97 -2.40 -5.84
C ALA A 173 -20.32 -3.68 -6.64
N PRO A 174 -20.38 -3.67 -7.99
CA PRO A 174 -20.72 -4.88 -8.74
C PRO A 174 -19.67 -6.01 -8.58
N LEU A 175 -18.42 -5.67 -8.27
CA LEU A 175 -17.36 -6.64 -8.05
C LEU A 175 -17.44 -7.27 -6.66
N THR A 176 -17.78 -6.48 -5.64
CA THR A 176 -18.02 -7.01 -4.29
C THR A 176 -19.24 -7.92 -4.26
N ASP A 177 -20.32 -7.56 -4.96
CA ASP A 177 -21.52 -8.39 -5.09
C ASP A 177 -21.19 -9.73 -5.76
N LEU A 178 -20.40 -9.68 -6.85
CA LEU A 178 -19.91 -10.88 -7.52
C LEU A 178 -19.10 -11.77 -6.56
N LEU A 179 -18.18 -11.20 -5.79
CA LEU A 179 -17.34 -11.96 -4.86
C LEU A 179 -18.16 -12.57 -3.72
N ILE A 180 -19.11 -11.83 -3.16
CA ILE A 180 -20.04 -12.34 -2.13
C ILE A 180 -20.88 -13.50 -2.69
N GLY A 181 -21.34 -13.41 -3.94
CA GLY A 181 -22.08 -14.49 -4.58
C GLY A 181 -21.25 -15.75 -4.87
N LEU A 182 -19.93 -15.60 -5.04
CA LEU A 182 -19.02 -16.71 -5.34
C LEU A 182 -18.48 -17.42 -4.09
N HIS A 183 -18.42 -16.72 -2.94
CA HIS A 183 -17.68 -17.18 -1.76
C HIS A 183 -18.45 -16.93 -0.48
N GLY A 184 -18.26 -17.79 0.53
CA GLY A 184 -18.88 -17.64 1.85
C GLY A 184 -17.91 -17.21 2.95
N SER A 185 -16.62 -17.00 2.63
CA SER A 185 -15.60 -16.66 3.62
C SER A 185 -14.32 -16.13 2.96
N TRP A 186 -13.46 -15.50 3.77
CA TRP A 186 -12.08 -15.18 3.35
C TRP A 186 -11.27 -16.41 2.96
N GLY A 187 -11.52 -17.58 3.57
CA GLY A 187 -10.83 -18.82 3.23
C GLY A 187 -11.17 -19.29 1.81
N SER A 188 -12.45 -19.38 1.47
CA SER A 188 -12.89 -19.76 0.11
C SER A 188 -12.47 -18.73 -0.95
N PHE A 189 -12.49 -17.44 -0.60
CA PHE A 189 -11.96 -16.38 -1.45
C PHE A 189 -10.45 -16.56 -1.69
N ALA A 190 -9.67 -16.81 -0.65
CA ALA A 190 -8.23 -16.99 -0.71
C ALA A 190 -7.81 -18.17 -1.59
N GLU A 191 -8.46 -19.31 -1.43
CA GLU A 191 -8.24 -20.50 -2.25
C GLU A 191 -8.51 -20.21 -3.73
N SER A 192 -9.64 -19.56 -4.01
CA SER A 192 -10.04 -19.20 -5.37
C SER A 192 -9.13 -18.15 -5.99
N PHE A 193 -8.67 -17.18 -5.19
CA PHE A 193 -7.70 -16.16 -5.61
C PHE A 193 -6.39 -16.80 -6.05
N LEU A 194 -5.81 -17.69 -5.22
CA LEU A 194 -4.54 -18.36 -5.54
C LEU A 194 -4.67 -19.31 -6.74
N ALA A 195 -5.78 -20.05 -6.83
CA ALA A 195 -6.07 -20.89 -7.99
C ALA A 195 -6.20 -20.04 -9.27
N GLY A 196 -6.88 -18.89 -9.18
CA GLY A 196 -7.06 -17.96 -10.28
C GLY A 196 -5.73 -17.36 -10.74
N GLU A 197 -4.87 -16.97 -9.79
CA GLU A 197 -3.53 -16.46 -10.06
C GLU A 197 -2.70 -17.45 -10.88
N GLN A 198 -2.80 -18.74 -10.57
CA GLN A 198 -2.10 -19.80 -11.27
C GLN A 198 -2.70 -20.13 -12.65
N SER A 199 -4.03 -20.09 -12.79
CA SER A 199 -4.72 -20.55 -14.01
C SER A 199 -5.01 -19.46 -15.04
N CYS A 200 -5.25 -18.23 -14.57
CA CYS A 200 -5.72 -17.10 -15.37
C CYS A 200 -4.86 -15.84 -15.20
N GLY A 201 -3.93 -15.84 -14.25
CA GLY A 201 -2.91 -14.81 -14.14
C GLY A 201 -1.84 -14.91 -15.22
N ARG A 202 -0.86 -14.00 -15.17
CA ARG A 202 0.38 -14.13 -15.95
C ARG A 202 1.21 -15.27 -15.33
N PRO A 203 1.61 -16.32 -16.08
CA PRO A 203 2.41 -17.40 -15.51
C PRO A 203 3.72 -16.86 -14.94
N ASP A 204 3.86 -16.88 -13.62
CA ASP A 204 5.05 -16.43 -12.90
C ASP A 204 5.10 -17.11 -11.52
N ASP A 205 5.94 -18.14 -11.40
CA ASP A 205 6.10 -18.92 -10.18
C ASP A 205 6.55 -18.07 -8.99
N VAL A 206 7.36 -17.03 -9.23
CA VAL A 206 7.83 -16.14 -8.16
C VAL A 206 6.67 -15.32 -7.62
N ARG A 207 5.85 -14.78 -8.53
CA ARG A 207 4.65 -14.02 -8.15
C ARG A 207 3.65 -14.89 -7.40
N HIS A 208 3.46 -16.13 -7.84
CA HIS A 208 2.59 -17.09 -7.16
C HIS A 208 3.04 -17.34 -5.71
N VAL A 209 4.33 -17.62 -5.50
CA VAL A 209 4.90 -17.84 -4.16
C VAL A 209 4.72 -16.61 -3.27
N VAL A 210 4.93 -15.40 -3.81
CA VAL A 210 4.72 -14.16 -3.06
C VAL A 210 3.26 -14.01 -2.65
N PHE A 211 2.31 -14.24 -3.55
CA PHE A 211 0.89 -14.17 -3.21
C PHE A 211 0.48 -15.24 -2.20
N ALA A 212 0.98 -16.48 -2.32
CA ALA A 212 0.72 -17.52 -1.33
C ALA A 212 1.20 -17.12 0.07
N GLN A 213 2.38 -16.51 0.19
CA GLN A 213 2.88 -15.99 1.47
C GLN A 213 2.04 -14.84 2.02
N VAL A 214 1.62 -13.90 1.16
CA VAL A 214 0.74 -12.79 1.55
C VAL A 214 -0.61 -13.29 2.03
N VAL A 215 -1.25 -14.20 1.27
CA VAL A 215 -2.54 -14.79 1.59
C VAL A 215 -2.47 -15.58 2.90
N ALA A 216 -1.41 -16.38 3.11
CA ALA A 216 -1.21 -17.08 4.38
C ALA A 216 -1.15 -16.12 5.56
N ARG A 217 -0.41 -15.00 5.42
CA ARG A 217 -0.34 -13.96 6.45
C ARG A 217 -1.68 -13.26 6.67
N LEU A 218 -2.43 -12.96 5.61
CA LEU A 218 -3.76 -12.36 5.72
C LEU A 218 -4.74 -13.30 6.45
N LEU A 219 -4.60 -14.62 6.34
CA LEU A 219 -5.44 -15.57 7.05
C LEU A 219 -5.03 -15.77 8.52
N SER A 220 -3.74 -15.68 8.84
CA SER A 220 -3.22 -16.09 10.16
C SER A 220 -2.84 -14.94 11.09
N ASP A 221 -2.46 -13.77 10.56
CA ASP A 221 -1.97 -12.67 11.38
C ASP A 221 -3.14 -11.99 12.10
N PRO A 222 -3.14 -11.90 13.45
CA PRO A 222 -4.20 -11.25 14.21
C PRO A 222 -4.48 -9.79 13.84
N ARG A 223 -3.55 -9.12 13.14
CA ARG A 223 -3.66 -7.73 12.67
C ARG A 223 -4.20 -7.62 11.25
N SER A 224 -4.50 -8.75 10.61
CA SER A 224 -4.97 -8.79 9.24
C SER A 224 -6.36 -8.14 9.10
N PRO A 225 -6.61 -7.40 8.00
CA PRO A 225 -7.95 -6.93 7.68
C PRO A 225 -8.96 -8.09 7.54
N TRP A 226 -8.54 -9.29 7.15
CA TRP A 226 -9.45 -10.44 6.98
C TRP A 226 -9.95 -11.04 8.29
N LEU A 227 -9.32 -10.71 9.42
CA LEU A 227 -9.80 -11.09 10.75
C LEU A 227 -10.60 -9.97 11.43
N GLU A 228 -10.51 -8.73 10.92
CA GLU A 228 -11.24 -7.57 11.45
C GLU A 228 -12.50 -7.23 10.62
N VAL A 229 -12.49 -7.47 9.31
CA VAL A 229 -13.62 -7.28 8.40
C VAL A 229 -14.30 -8.62 8.23
N SER A 230 -15.57 -8.71 8.63
CA SER A 230 -16.35 -9.94 8.43
C SER A 230 -16.68 -10.12 6.95
N TRP A 231 -16.73 -11.37 6.50
CA TRP A 231 -17.30 -11.67 5.20
C TRP A 231 -18.81 -11.39 5.25
N PRO A 232 -19.38 -10.60 4.33
CA PRO A 232 -20.82 -10.32 4.33
C PRO A 232 -21.63 -11.60 4.11
N ASP A 233 -22.69 -11.78 4.90
CA ASP A 233 -23.66 -12.84 4.64
C ASP A 233 -24.38 -12.53 3.32
N ALA A 234 -24.46 -13.51 2.41
CA ALA A 234 -25.14 -13.33 1.12
C ALA A 234 -26.65 -13.00 1.25
N GLU A 235 -27.25 -13.21 2.42
CA GLU A 235 -28.64 -12.84 2.74
C GLU A 235 -28.81 -11.40 3.26
N ALA A 236 -27.73 -10.68 3.55
CA ALA A 236 -27.76 -9.32 4.09
C ALA A 236 -27.50 -8.22 3.04
N ALA A 237 -27.36 -8.59 1.76
CA ALA A 237 -27.15 -7.68 0.63
C ALA A 237 -28.41 -7.54 -0.24
#